data_AF-Q95UI1-F1
#
_entry.id   AF-Q95UI1-F1
#
_cell.length_a   1.000
_cell.length_b   1.000
_cell.length_c   1.000
_cell.angle_alpha   90.00
_cell.angle_beta   90.00
_cell.angle_gamma   90.00
#
_symmetry.space_group_name_H-M   'P 1'
#
loop_
_entity.id
_entity.type
_entity.pdbx_description
1 polymer ?
#
loop_
_entity_poly.entity_id
_entity_poly.type
_entity_poly.pdbx_seq_one_letter_code
_entity_poly.pdbx_strand_id
1 'polypeptide(L)'
;IKWYKDNEEFYRYVPKARPPKTSYRVDGVRVIEELSDASRVLLRGLTLNSTGLYRCEVSAEAPNFSSVQGEGRMDIVFLPRDGPHIRGQQYQYQIGEYLYLNCTSGKSHPASHLQWFVNE
;
A
#
# COMPACT_ATOMS: atom_id res chain seq x y z
N ILE A 1 -7.54 -5.25 22.33
CA ILE A 1 -7.64 -5.08 20.86
C ILE A 1 -6.25 -5.18 20.28
N LYS A 2 -6.07 -5.95 19.23
CA LYS A 2 -4.77 -6.18 18.59
C LYS A 2 -4.92 -6.02 17.08
N TRP A 3 -3.90 -5.47 16.46
CA TRP A 3 -3.82 -5.26 15.02
C TRP A 3 -2.59 -5.97 14.46
N TYR A 4 -2.80 -6.62 13.32
CA TYR A 4 -1.81 -7.48 12.67
C TYR A 4 -1.64 -7.10 11.20
N LYS A 5 -0.42 -7.20 10.69
CA LYS A 5 -0.10 -7.21 9.26
C LYS A 5 0.54 -8.56 8.95
N ASP A 6 -0.03 -9.31 8.01
CA ASP A 6 0.49 -10.62 7.58
C ASP A 6 0.79 -11.57 8.76
N ASN A 7 -0.11 -11.57 9.76
CA ASN A 7 -0.04 -12.31 11.02
C ASN A 7 0.97 -11.82 12.07
N GLU A 8 1.71 -10.74 11.80
CA GLU A 8 2.58 -10.08 12.78
C GLU A 8 1.85 -8.95 13.49
N GLU A 9 1.82 -8.98 14.83
CA GLU A 9 1.19 -7.93 15.64
C GLU A 9 2.01 -6.64 15.56
N PHE A 10 1.38 -5.54 15.14
CA PHE A 10 2.04 -4.24 15.04
C PHE A 10 1.47 -3.18 15.99
N TYR A 11 0.26 -3.40 16.52
CA TYR A 11 -0.35 -2.48 17.49
C TYR A 11 -1.32 -3.19 18.43
N ARG A 12 -1.34 -2.74 19.68
CA ARG A 12 -2.20 -3.26 20.74
C ARG A 12 -2.79 -2.12 21.55
N TYR A 13 -4.08 -2.25 21.86
CA TYR A 13 -4.78 -1.41 22.82
C TYR A 13 -5.39 -2.25 23.95
N VAL A 14 -5.04 -1.95 25.19
CA VAL A 14 -5.57 -2.56 26.42
C VAL A 14 -6.01 -1.44 27.39
N PRO A 15 -7.32 -1.24 27.62
CA PRO A 15 -7.83 -0.10 28.40
C PRO A 15 -7.23 0.04 29.80
N LYS A 16 -6.97 -1.08 30.49
CA LYS A 16 -6.46 -1.11 31.87
C LYS A 16 -4.93 -1.10 31.97
N ALA A 17 -4.22 -1.21 30.85
CA ALA A 17 -2.76 -1.23 30.85
C ALA A 17 -2.15 0.17 31.01
N ARG A 18 -0.89 0.22 31.43
CA ARG A 18 -0.09 1.44 31.53
C ARG A 18 1.25 1.22 30.82
N PRO A 19 1.46 1.76 29.60
CA PRO A 19 0.52 2.55 28.79
C PRO A 19 -0.61 1.68 28.18
N PRO A 20 -1.76 2.28 27.83
CA PRO A 20 -2.87 1.55 27.22
C PRO A 20 -2.63 1.20 25.75
N LYS A 21 -1.68 1.88 25.09
CA LYS A 21 -1.29 1.68 23.69
C LYS A 21 0.13 1.13 23.65
N THR A 22 0.38 0.19 22.75
CA THR A 22 1.73 -0.31 22.44
C THR A 22 1.80 -0.61 20.96
N SER A 23 2.83 -0.12 20.27
CA SER A 23 3.18 -0.50 18.91
C SER A 23 4.44 -1.35 18.86
N TYR A 24 4.54 -2.18 17.82
CA TYR A 24 5.67 -3.05 17.54
C TYR A 24 6.18 -2.79 16.13
N ARG A 25 7.46 -3.07 15.90
CA ARG A 25 8.07 -2.91 14.59
C ARG A 25 7.67 -4.08 13.70
N VAL A 26 7.06 -3.76 12.56
CA VAL A 26 6.77 -4.67 11.46
C VAL A 26 7.19 -3.96 10.17
N ASP A 27 7.77 -4.69 9.22
CA ASP A 27 8.24 -4.09 7.97
C ASP A 27 7.08 -3.43 7.20
N GLY A 28 7.35 -2.26 6.63
CA GLY A 28 6.34 -1.44 5.97
C GLY A 28 5.29 -0.79 6.91
N VAL A 29 5.34 -1.00 8.22
CA VAL A 29 4.36 -0.44 9.18
C VAL A 29 5.02 0.55 10.11
N ARG A 30 4.49 1.78 10.16
CA ARG A 30 4.88 2.81 11.12
C ARG A 30 3.65 3.44 11.73
N VAL A 31 3.36 3.08 12.98
CA VAL A 31 2.17 3.56 13.71
C VAL A 31 2.41 4.97 14.26
N ILE A 32 1.40 5.83 14.14
CA ILE A 32 1.30 7.09 14.88
C ILE A 32 0.43 6.82 16.12
N GLU A 33 1.04 6.50 17.26
CA GLU A 33 0.32 6.07 18.48
C GLU A 33 -0.57 7.17 19.06
N GLU A 34 -0.16 8.43 18.94
CA GLU A 34 -0.89 9.60 19.42
C GLU A 34 -2.22 9.83 18.69
N LEU A 35 -2.31 9.41 17.42
CA LEU A 35 -3.50 9.50 16.57
C LEU A 35 -4.23 8.15 16.42
N SER A 36 -3.76 7.11 17.09
CA SER A 36 -4.38 5.78 17.11
C SER A 36 -5.17 5.57 18.41
N ASP A 37 -6.22 4.75 18.37
CA ASP A 37 -7.09 4.51 19.53
C ASP A 37 -7.56 3.04 19.58
N ALA A 38 -8.70 2.80 20.24
CA ALA A 38 -9.27 1.46 20.37
C ALA A 38 -9.85 0.91 19.06
N SER A 39 -10.28 1.76 18.12
CA SER A 39 -11.00 1.33 16.91
C SER A 39 -10.23 1.58 15.62
N ARG A 40 -9.23 2.47 15.62
CA ARG A 40 -8.43 2.81 14.43
C ARG A 40 -6.95 2.93 14.74
N VAL A 41 -6.11 2.57 13.76
CA VAL A 41 -4.66 2.72 13.81
C VAL A 41 -4.21 3.55 12.63
N LEU A 42 -3.52 4.65 12.90
CA LEU A 42 -2.98 5.52 11.86
C LEU A 42 -1.56 5.11 11.50
N LEU A 43 -1.31 4.90 10.21
CA LEU A 43 0.00 4.56 9.67
C LEU A 43 0.62 5.76 8.95
N ARG A 44 1.93 5.93 9.07
CA ARG A 44 2.70 7.02 8.45
C ARG A 44 3.70 6.52 7.43
N GLY A 45 3.82 7.25 6.33
CA GLY A 45 4.87 7.04 5.33
C GLY A 45 4.80 5.64 4.74
N LEU A 46 3.64 5.30 4.19
CA LEU A 46 3.39 4.03 3.52
C LEU A 46 4.39 3.84 2.36
N THR A 47 4.84 2.61 2.19
CA THR A 47 5.72 2.17 1.11
C THR A 47 5.13 0.94 0.45
N LEU A 48 5.74 0.42 -0.61
CA LEU A 48 5.29 -0.83 -1.24
C LEU A 48 5.27 -2.01 -0.24
N ASN A 49 6.15 -2.01 0.77
CA ASN A 49 6.17 -3.04 1.82
C ASN A 49 4.99 -2.92 2.80
N SER A 50 4.27 -1.79 2.81
CA SER A 50 3.03 -1.64 3.59
C SER A 50 1.87 -2.45 3.01
N THR A 51 1.97 -2.93 1.76
CA THR A 51 1.01 -3.86 1.17
C THR A 51 0.94 -5.16 2.00
N GLY A 52 -0.27 -5.66 2.25
CA GLY A 52 -0.47 -6.89 3.01
C GLY A 52 -1.90 -7.08 3.49
N LEU A 53 -2.13 -8.19 4.20
CA LEU A 53 -3.38 -8.47 4.86
C LEU A 53 -3.36 -7.88 6.28
N TYR A 54 -4.30 -6.98 6.57
CA TYR A 54 -4.45 -6.35 7.87
C TYR A 54 -5.62 -6.97 8.61
N ARG A 55 -5.41 -7.30 9.88
CA ARG A 55 -6.44 -7.93 10.72
C ARG A 55 -6.56 -7.20 12.06
N CYS A 56 -7.79 -6.93 12.47
CA CYS A 56 -8.12 -6.44 13.80
C CYS A 56 -8.77 -7.56 14.60
N GLU A 57 -8.29 -7.80 15.81
CA GLU A 57 -8.82 -8.78 16.75
C GLU A 57 -9.25 -8.10 18.06
N VAL A 58 -10.50 -8.33 18.44
CA VAL A 58 -11.09 -7.83 19.68
C VAL A 58 -11.39 -9.03 20.57
N SER A 59 -10.68 -9.14 21.69
CA SER A 59 -10.86 -10.20 22.67
C SER A 59 -11.44 -9.64 23.97
N ALA A 60 -12.43 -10.32 24.53
CA ALA A 60 -12.94 -10.09 25.87
C ALA A 60 -11.97 -10.61 26.92
N GLU A 61 -11.90 -9.93 28.07
CA GLU A 61 -11.15 -10.40 29.24
C GLU A 61 -11.93 -11.49 29.98
N ALA A 62 -11.34 -12.04 31.04
CA ALA A 62 -12.00 -12.98 31.94
C ALA A 62 -13.38 -12.42 32.39
N PRO A 63 -14.41 -13.27 32.52
CA PRO A 63 -14.36 -14.74 32.44
C PRO A 63 -14.61 -15.33 31.04
N ASN A 64 -15.06 -14.53 30.06
CA ASN A 64 -15.66 -15.06 28.83
C ASN A 64 -14.67 -15.31 27.69
N PHE A 65 -13.45 -14.74 27.73
CA PHE A 65 -12.31 -14.98 26.81
C PHE A 65 -12.62 -15.07 25.30
N SER A 66 -13.77 -14.57 24.86
CA SER A 66 -14.21 -14.66 23.47
C SER A 66 -13.44 -13.67 22.61
N SER A 67 -13.19 -14.02 21.34
CA SER A 67 -12.53 -13.14 20.39
C SER A 67 -13.30 -13.06 19.08
N VAL A 68 -13.42 -11.85 18.53
CA VAL A 68 -13.91 -11.61 17.18
C VAL A 68 -12.82 -10.93 16.36
N GLN A 69 -12.80 -11.19 15.06
CA GLN A 69 -11.80 -10.61 14.16
C GLN A 69 -12.43 -10.18 12.84
N GLY A 70 -11.82 -9.17 12.22
CA GLY A 70 -12.09 -8.74 10.86
C GLY A 70 -10.78 -8.48 10.13
N GLU A 71 -10.77 -8.73 8.83
CA GLU A 71 -9.58 -8.59 7.99
C GLU A 71 -9.87 -7.79 6.71
N GLY A 72 -8.84 -7.15 6.18
CA GLY A 72 -8.89 -6.39 4.94
C GLY A 72 -7.51 -6.31 4.31
N ARG A 73 -7.44 -6.51 3.00
CA ARG A 73 -6.20 -6.35 2.25
C ARG A 73 -5.99 -4.86 1.92
N MET A 74 -4.78 -4.36 2.18
CA MET A 74 -4.36 -3.05 1.73
C MET A 74 -3.30 -3.21 0.64
N ASP A 75 -3.56 -2.66 -0.54
CA ASP A 75 -2.61 -2.62 -1.66
C ASP A 75 -2.13 -1.17 -1.87
N ILE A 76 -0.81 -0.98 -1.88
CA ILE A 76 -0.20 0.33 -2.13
C ILE A 76 0.06 0.48 -3.63
N VAL A 77 -0.58 1.49 -4.23
CA VAL A 77 -0.43 1.82 -5.66
C VAL A 77 0.49 3.03 -5.80
N PHE A 78 1.46 2.93 -6.69
CA PHE A 78 2.35 4.02 -7.08
C PHE A 78 2.09 4.39 -8.55
N LEU A 79 1.48 5.54 -8.78
CA LEU A 79 1.19 6.02 -10.13
C LEU A 79 2.39 6.81 -10.69
N PRO A 80 2.68 6.69 -12.00
CA PRO A 80 3.60 7.60 -12.66
C PRO A 80 3.15 9.05 -12.44
N ARG A 81 4.10 9.96 -12.18
CA ARG A 81 3.79 11.40 -12.06
C ARG A 81 3.39 12.03 -13.39
N ASP A 82 4.03 11.57 -14.46
CA ASP A 82 3.87 12.08 -15.81
C ASP A 82 3.42 10.96 -16.74
N GLY A 83 2.83 11.34 -17.88
CA GLY A 83 2.48 10.41 -18.94
C GLY A 83 3.71 9.71 -19.55
N PRO A 84 3.49 8.65 -20.35
CA PRO A 84 4.59 8.03 -21.06
C PRO A 84 5.21 9.00 -22.05
N HIS A 85 6.51 8.86 -22.28
CA HIS A 85 7.24 9.68 -23.23
C HIS A 85 7.71 8.80 -24.39
N ILE A 86 7.62 9.36 -25.60
CA ILE A 86 8.05 8.69 -26.82
C ILE A 86 9.42 9.24 -27.23
N ARG A 87 10.34 8.34 -27.57
CA ARG A 87 11.67 8.65 -28.11
C ARG A 87 11.90 7.90 -29.42
N GLY A 88 12.91 8.32 -30.17
CA GLY A 88 13.30 7.72 -31.45
C GLY A 88 12.67 8.40 -32.66
N GLN A 89 11.96 9.52 -32.46
CA GLN A 89 11.41 10.30 -33.56
C GLN A 89 12.51 10.95 -34.40
N GLN A 90 12.37 10.87 -35.71
CA GLN A 90 13.13 11.64 -36.68
C GLN A 90 12.34 12.84 -37.18
N TYR A 91 13.04 13.85 -37.70
CA TYR A 91 12.43 15.06 -38.25
C TYR A 91 11.68 14.83 -39.56
N GLN A 92 12.09 13.83 -40.33
CA GLN A 92 11.52 13.49 -41.63
C GLN A 92 11.55 11.99 -41.82
N TYR A 93 10.57 11.46 -42.55
CA TYR A 93 10.47 10.05 -42.89
C TYR A 93 10.17 9.89 -44.38
N GLN A 94 10.62 8.78 -44.95
CA GLN A 94 10.28 8.41 -46.32
C GLN A 94 9.07 7.48 -46.37
N ILE A 95 8.32 7.52 -47.47
CA ILE A 95 7.21 6.59 -47.70
C ILE A 95 7.77 5.16 -47.77
N GLY A 96 7.20 4.26 -46.96
CA GLY A 96 7.66 2.87 -46.84
C GLY A 96 8.73 2.65 -45.76
N GLU A 97 9.16 3.69 -45.05
CA GLU A 97 10.08 3.59 -43.93
C GLU A 97 9.41 2.99 -42.68
N TYR A 98 10.15 2.17 -41.93
CA TYR A 98 9.71 1.64 -40.65
C TYR A 98 10.02 2.63 -39.51
N LEU A 99 9.00 2.93 -38.70
CA LEU A 99 9.15 3.77 -37.50
C LEU A 99 9.62 2.93 -36.31
N TYR A 100 10.79 3.27 -35.77
CA TYR A 100 11.33 2.66 -34.56
C TYR A 100 11.22 3.62 -33.38
N LEU A 101 10.08 3.55 -32.68
CA LEU A 101 9.79 4.42 -31.55
C LEU A 101 9.78 3.65 -30.23
N ASN A 102 10.26 4.29 -29.17
CA ASN A 102 10.25 3.76 -27.82
C ASN A 102 9.30 4.58 -26.96
N CYS A 103 8.23 3.96 -26.46
CA CYS A 103 7.31 4.53 -25.48
C CYS A 103 7.69 4.01 -24.10
N THR A 104 8.07 4.91 -23.20
CA THR A 104 8.50 4.57 -21.84
C THR A 104 7.62 5.28 -20.82
N SER A 105 7.01 4.53 -19.90
CA SER A 105 6.30 5.09 -18.75
C SER A 105 7.26 5.51 -17.64
N GLY A 106 6.79 6.40 -16.75
CA GLY A 106 7.42 6.56 -15.45
C GLY A 106 7.35 5.25 -14.62
N LYS A 107 8.11 5.22 -13.52
CA LYS A 107 8.03 4.12 -12.53
C LYS A 107 6.61 4.03 -11.98
N SER A 108 6.08 2.80 -11.88
CA SER A 108 4.74 2.53 -11.38
C SER A 108 4.66 1.20 -10.63
N HIS A 109 3.66 1.09 -9.77
CA HIS A 109 3.22 -0.17 -9.18
C HIS A 109 1.68 -0.16 -9.08
N PRO A 110 0.96 -1.11 -9.72
CA PRO A 110 1.48 -2.15 -10.60
C PRO A 110 2.13 -1.57 -11.88
N ALA A 111 2.78 -2.44 -12.66
CA ALA A 111 3.40 -2.02 -13.92
C ALA A 111 2.36 -1.37 -14.86
N SER A 112 2.76 -0.27 -15.49
CA SER A 112 1.90 0.46 -16.42
C SER A 112 1.61 -0.36 -17.68
N HIS A 113 0.36 -0.31 -18.14
CA HIS A 113 -0.04 -0.88 -19.42
C HIS A 113 0.09 0.18 -20.51
N LEU A 114 0.94 -0.05 -21.50
CA LEU A 114 1.21 0.89 -22.60
C LEU A 114 0.59 0.39 -23.89
N GLN A 115 -0.06 1.29 -24.62
CA GLN A 115 -0.68 1.02 -25.92
C GLN A 115 -0.34 2.14 -26.89
N TRP A 116 -0.19 1.76 -28.15
CA TRP A 116 0.02 2.68 -29.26
C TRP A 116 -1.28 2.86 -30.03
N PHE A 117 -1.59 4.10 -30.36
CA PHE A 117 -2.75 4.48 -31.17
C PHE A 117 -2.26 5.33 -32.35
N VAL A 118 -2.72 5.01 -33.55
CA VAL A 118 -2.37 5.71 -34.79
C VAL A 118 -3.67 6.05 -35.50
N ASN A 119 -3.91 7.34 -35.72
CA ASN A 119 -5.11 7.85 -36.38
C ASN A 119 -6.43 7.41 -35.73
N GLU A 120 -6.46 7.34 -34.40
CA GLU A 120 -7.72 7.39 -33.68
C GLU A 120 -8.31 8.81 -33.69
#